data_AF-A0AA39C2R6-F1
#
_entry.id   AF-A0AA39C2R6-F1
#
_cell.length_a   1.000
_cell.length_b   1.000
_cell.length_c   1.000
_cell.angle_alpha   90.00
_cell.angle_beta   90.00
_cell.angle_gamma   90.00
#
_symmetry.space_group_name_H-M   'P 1'
#
loop_
_entity.id
_entity.type
_entity.pdbx_description
1 polymer ?
#
loop_
_entity_poly.entity_id
_entity_poly.type
_entity_poly.pdbx_seq_one_letter_code
_entity_poly.pdbx_strand_id
1 'polypeptide(L)'
;MSNKISQRKFMNLVGFEIKTLSNLNLPLNRDVLRLFYCKHRTENFIIRNSAKLVLSEVIKVWSKFSLPTNNSHRSILKIENLYNNWRKVQILIDCRELRKSSQLLRISENIEEVPSTSSFYLEESANRVQPQIDDAEILSVTDEIDMS
;
A
#
# COMPACT_ATOMS: atom_id res chain seq x y z
N MET A 1 -19.27 26.27 -3.70
CA MET A 1 -19.70 24.85 -3.74
C MET A 1 -18.58 23.99 -3.16
N SER A 2 -18.69 23.61 -1.89
CA SER A 2 -17.62 22.88 -1.21
C SER A 2 -17.60 21.42 -1.68
N ASN A 3 -16.54 21.02 -2.37
CA ASN A 3 -16.25 19.62 -2.67
C ASN A 3 -16.03 18.89 -1.34
N LYS A 4 -17.08 18.25 -0.81
CA LYS A 4 -16.96 17.25 0.25
C LYS A 4 -16.24 16.05 -0.34
N ILE A 5 -14.91 16.06 -0.29
CA ILE A 5 -14.09 14.87 -0.50
C ILE A 5 -14.53 13.88 0.59
N SER A 6 -15.47 12.99 0.25
CA SER A 6 -15.85 11.89 1.12
C SER A 6 -14.58 11.15 1.47
N GLN A 7 -14.21 11.13 2.75
CA GLN A 7 -13.09 10.35 3.26
C GLN A 7 -13.42 8.86 3.07
N ARG A 8 -13.13 8.32 1.89
CA ARG A 8 -13.29 6.90 1.60
C ARG A 8 -12.15 6.15 2.26
N LYS A 9 -12.49 5.18 3.09
CA LYS A 9 -11.47 4.36 3.74
C LYS A 9 -10.73 3.51 2.69
N PHE A 10 -9.40 3.64 2.66
CA PHE A 10 -8.55 2.77 1.86
C PHE A 10 -8.38 1.41 2.55
N MET A 11 -8.51 0.34 1.77
CA MET A 11 -8.48 -1.03 2.22
C MET A 11 -7.34 -1.74 1.50
N ASN A 12 -6.34 -2.18 2.25
CA ASN A 12 -5.15 -2.82 1.71
C ASN A 12 -5.53 -3.98 0.77
N LEU A 13 -4.88 -4.04 -0.39
CA LEU A 13 -5.07 -5.03 -1.47
C LEU A 13 -6.33 -4.88 -2.32
N VAL A 14 -7.36 -4.17 -1.84
CA VAL A 14 -8.66 -4.09 -2.50
C VAL A 14 -8.94 -2.69 -3.03
N GLY A 15 -8.40 -1.65 -2.39
CA GLY A 15 -8.54 -0.25 -2.78
C GLY A 15 -9.57 0.48 -1.92
N PHE A 16 -10.30 1.44 -2.51
CA PHE A 16 -11.29 2.21 -1.75
C PHE A 16 -12.58 1.45 -1.50
N GLU A 17 -13.21 1.72 -0.36
CA GLU A 17 -14.55 1.22 -0.06
C GLU A 17 -15.60 1.73 -1.07
N ILE A 18 -16.60 0.90 -1.30
CA ILE A 18 -17.72 1.21 -2.19
C ILE A 18 -19.01 0.94 -1.43
N LYS A 19 -19.94 1.91 -1.47
CA LYS A 19 -21.25 1.81 -0.80
C LYS A 19 -22.30 1.08 -1.62
N THR A 20 -22.19 1.13 -2.95
CA THR A 20 -23.14 0.54 -3.90
C THR A 20 -22.43 0.04 -5.15
N LEU A 21 -22.87 -1.08 -5.72
CA LEU A 21 -22.33 -1.57 -6.98
C LEU A 21 -22.71 -0.67 -8.18
N SER A 22 -21.84 -0.67 -9.20
CA SER A 22 -22.16 -0.01 -10.48
C SER A 22 -23.27 -0.78 -11.19
N ASN A 23 -24.17 -0.03 -11.83
CA ASN A 23 -25.29 -0.59 -12.58
C ASN A 23 -24.97 -0.83 -14.06
N LEU A 24 -23.80 -0.39 -14.54
CA LEU A 24 -23.43 -0.40 -15.95
C LEU A 24 -22.65 -1.65 -16.36
N ASN A 25 -21.94 -2.27 -15.41
CA ASN A 25 -21.07 -3.41 -15.65
C ASN A 25 -21.36 -4.54 -14.66
N LEU A 26 -21.00 -5.77 -15.05
CA LEU A 26 -21.03 -6.92 -14.15
C LEU A 26 -20.06 -6.71 -12.99
N PRO A 27 -20.47 -7.02 -11.75
CA PRO A 27 -19.64 -6.80 -10.58
C PRO A 27 -18.47 -7.79 -10.57
N LEU A 28 -17.24 -7.27 -10.50
CA LEU A 28 -16.05 -8.09 -10.32
C LEU A 28 -15.97 -8.60 -8.88
N ASN A 29 -15.27 -9.70 -8.67
CA ASN A 29 -14.99 -10.21 -7.32
C ASN A 29 -14.42 -9.12 -6.40
N ARG A 30 -13.53 -8.26 -6.93
CA ARG A 30 -12.98 -7.12 -6.21
C ARG A 30 -14.05 -6.14 -5.74
N ASP A 31 -15.03 -5.81 -6.58
CA ASP A 31 -16.09 -4.86 -6.25
C ASP A 31 -17.08 -5.44 -5.24
N VAL A 32 -17.39 -6.73 -5.37
CA VAL A 32 -18.15 -7.50 -4.38
C VAL A 32 -17.45 -7.47 -3.02
N LEU A 33 -16.13 -7.64 -2.99
CA LEU A 33 -15.33 -7.59 -1.77
C LEU A 33 -15.30 -6.19 -1.13
N ARG A 34 -15.20 -5.13 -1.94
CA ARG A 34 -15.26 -3.72 -1.47
C ARG A 34 -16.59 -3.42 -0.81
N LEU A 35 -17.68 -3.82 -1.46
CA LEU A 35 -19.02 -3.64 -0.90
C LEU A 35 -19.18 -4.45 0.38
N PHE A 36 -18.77 -5.73 0.36
CA PHE A 36 -18.81 -6.59 1.54
C PHE A 36 -18.07 -5.97 2.72
N TYR A 37 -16.88 -5.44 2.48
CA TYR A 37 -16.10 -4.78 3.52
C TYR A 37 -16.82 -3.57 4.11
N CYS A 38 -17.43 -2.72 3.28
CA CYS A 38 -18.23 -1.59 3.75
C CYS A 38 -19.38 -2.08 4.65
N LYS A 39 -20.12 -3.13 4.23
CA LYS A 39 -21.22 -3.71 5.03
C LYS A 39 -20.75 -4.35 6.33
N HIS A 40 -19.61 -5.01 6.33
CA HIS A 40 -19.12 -5.73 7.50
C HIS A 40 -18.40 -4.82 8.50
N ARG A 41 -17.55 -3.90 8.03
CA ARG A 41 -16.68 -3.06 8.88
C ARG A 41 -17.26 -1.70 9.23
N THR A 42 -18.04 -1.11 8.33
CA THR A 42 -18.63 0.22 8.54
C THR A 42 -20.00 0.09 9.20
N GLU A 43 -20.78 -0.91 8.80
CA GLU A 43 -22.14 -1.15 9.31
C GLU A 43 -22.18 -2.27 10.38
N ASN A 44 -21.05 -2.86 10.76
CA ASN A 44 -20.86 -3.85 11.84
C ASN A 44 -21.78 -5.09 11.76
N PHE A 45 -22.22 -5.47 10.56
CA PHE A 45 -23.04 -6.67 10.38
C PHE A 45 -22.21 -7.96 10.52
N ILE A 46 -22.85 -9.04 10.99
CA ILE A 46 -22.27 -10.39 10.99
C ILE A 46 -21.93 -10.80 9.55
N ILE A 47 -20.82 -11.52 9.35
CA ILE A 47 -20.31 -11.98 8.04
C ILE A 47 -21.42 -12.49 7.11
N ARG A 48 -22.28 -13.37 7.63
CA ARG A 48 -23.37 -13.96 6.84
C ARG A 48 -24.46 -12.97 6.46
N ASN A 49 -24.77 -12.02 7.32
CA ASN A 49 -25.73 -10.96 7.02
C ASN A 49 -25.14 -9.95 6.02
N SER A 50 -23.87 -9.59 6.17
CA SER A 50 -23.16 -8.79 5.17
C SER A 50 -23.17 -9.47 3.80
N ALA A 51 -22.93 -10.79 3.75
CA ALA A 51 -22.95 -11.53 2.49
C ALA A 51 -24.35 -11.56 1.83
N LYS A 52 -25.43 -11.68 2.63
CA LYS A 52 -26.81 -11.57 2.13
C LYS A 52 -27.11 -10.18 1.56
N LEU A 53 -26.70 -9.11 2.25
CA LEU A 53 -26.90 -7.74 1.78
C LEU A 53 -26.15 -7.48 0.48
N VAL A 54 -24.90 -7.90 0.39
CA VAL A 54 -24.09 -7.81 -0.83
C VAL A 54 -24.73 -8.60 -1.96
N LEU A 55 -25.18 -9.83 -1.69
CA LEU A 55 -25.87 -10.64 -2.69
C LEU A 55 -27.14 -9.94 -3.21
N SER A 56 -27.89 -9.26 -2.34
CA SER A 56 -29.08 -8.52 -2.74
C SER A 56 -28.75 -7.40 -3.74
N GLU A 57 -27.61 -6.72 -3.57
CA GLU A 57 -27.15 -5.71 -4.54
C GLU A 57 -26.65 -6.35 -5.83
N VAL A 58 -25.91 -7.46 -5.74
CA VAL A 58 -25.45 -8.21 -6.93
C VAL A 58 -26.64 -8.69 -7.76
N ILE A 59 -27.69 -9.21 -7.12
CA ILE A 59 -28.91 -9.64 -7.79
C ILE A 59 -29.59 -8.46 -8.51
N LYS A 60 -29.65 -7.27 -7.90
CA LYS A 60 -30.19 -6.06 -8.56
C LYS A 60 -29.41 -5.65 -9.81
N VAL A 61 -28.09 -5.88 -9.82
CA VAL A 61 -27.28 -5.64 -11.03
C VAL A 61 -27.56 -6.74 -12.05
N TRP A 62 -27.54 -8.01 -11.65
CA TRP A 62 -27.77 -9.14 -12.54
C TRP A 62 -29.17 -9.14 -13.17
N SER A 63 -30.19 -8.67 -12.45
CA SER A 63 -31.54 -8.51 -12.99
C SER A 63 -31.60 -7.53 -14.15
N LYS A 64 -30.72 -6.51 -14.17
CA LYS A 64 -30.61 -5.56 -15.31
C LYS A 64 -29.98 -6.20 -16.54
N PHE A 65 -29.16 -7.23 -16.34
CA PHE A 65 -28.55 -8.04 -17.40
C PHE A 65 -29.36 -9.30 -17.72
N SER A 66 -30.58 -9.44 -17.18
CA SER A 66 -31.46 -10.62 -17.36
C SER A 66 -30.80 -11.95 -17.00
N LEU A 67 -29.87 -11.96 -16.03
CA LEU A 67 -29.18 -13.16 -15.59
C LEU A 67 -29.97 -13.90 -14.50
N PRO A 68 -30.19 -15.22 -14.63
CA PRO A 68 -30.94 -16.00 -13.65
C PRO A 68 -30.15 -16.16 -12.33
N THR A 69 -30.82 -16.01 -11.20
CA THR A 69 -30.24 -15.99 -9.84
C THR A 69 -30.79 -17.13 -8.97
N ASN A 70 -30.75 -18.36 -9.46
CA ASN A 70 -31.46 -19.49 -8.83
C ASN A 70 -30.78 -20.06 -7.57
N ASN A 71 -29.53 -19.68 -7.28
CA ASN A 71 -28.75 -20.36 -6.23
C ASN A 71 -28.16 -19.40 -5.19
N SER A 72 -29.05 -18.79 -4.40
CA SER A 72 -28.70 -17.80 -3.37
C SER A 72 -27.74 -18.35 -2.32
N HIS A 73 -27.94 -19.58 -1.86
CA HIS A 73 -27.08 -20.19 -0.83
C HIS A 73 -25.63 -20.35 -1.31
N ARG A 74 -25.43 -20.90 -2.51
CA ARG A 74 -24.10 -21.08 -3.11
C ARG A 74 -23.39 -19.74 -3.33
N SER A 75 -24.13 -18.72 -3.75
CA SER A 75 -23.60 -17.37 -3.94
C SER A 75 -23.17 -16.71 -2.63
N ILE A 76 -23.92 -16.90 -1.54
CA ILE A 76 -23.52 -16.40 -0.22
C ILE A 76 -22.22 -17.07 0.23
N LEU A 77 -22.11 -18.40 0.12
CA LEU A 77 -20.88 -19.13 0.46
C LEU A 77 -19.69 -18.65 -0.38
N LYS A 78 -19.91 -18.35 -1.66
CA LYS A 78 -18.86 -17.81 -2.55
C LYS A 78 -18.35 -16.45 -2.05
N ILE A 79 -19.25 -15.57 -1.60
CA ILE A 79 -18.90 -14.26 -1.03
C ILE A 79 -18.14 -14.42 0.30
N GLU A 80 -18.60 -15.31 1.17
CA GLU A 80 -17.93 -15.61 2.45
C GLU A 80 -16.51 -16.15 2.22
N ASN A 81 -16.35 -17.09 1.28
CA ASN A 81 -15.05 -17.62 0.90
C ASN A 81 -14.15 -16.56 0.28
N LEU A 82 -14.69 -15.65 -0.51
CA LEU A 82 -13.94 -14.53 -1.07
C LEU A 82 -13.34 -13.65 0.04
N TYR A 83 -14.15 -13.33 1.05
CA TYR A 83 -13.70 -12.57 2.21
C TYR A 83 -12.64 -13.32 3.02
N ASN A 84 -12.87 -14.61 3.29
CA ASN A 84 -11.92 -15.43 4.04
C ASN A 84 -10.57 -15.56 3.34
N ASN A 85 -10.58 -15.73 2.01
CA ASN A 85 -9.36 -15.76 1.21
C ASN A 85 -8.60 -14.44 1.28
N TRP A 86 -9.30 -13.31 1.13
CA TRP A 86 -8.69 -11.99 1.30
C TRP A 86 -8.09 -11.82 2.70
N ARG A 87 -8.80 -12.23 3.75
CA ARG A 87 -8.33 -12.18 5.15
C ARG A 87 -7.04 -12.98 5.33
N LYS A 88 -6.95 -14.18 4.74
CA LYS A 88 -5.73 -15.00 4.77
C LYS A 88 -4.55 -14.28 4.10
N VAL A 89 -4.77 -13.71 2.91
CA VAL A 89 -3.72 -12.96 2.20
C VAL A 89 -3.28 -11.74 3.00
N GLN A 90 -4.21 -11.03 3.63
CA GLN A 90 -3.90 -9.89 4.48
C GLN A 90 -2.98 -10.31 5.64
N ILE A 91 -3.36 -11.36 6.38
CA ILE A 91 -2.56 -11.88 7.50
C ILE A 91 -1.17 -12.30 7.03
N LEU A 92 -1.06 -12.99 5.90
CA LEU A 92 0.24 -13.42 5.36
C LEU A 92 1.16 -12.23 5.04
N ILE A 93 0.61 -11.14 4.52
CA ILE A 93 1.35 -9.91 4.23
C ILE A 93 1.77 -9.24 5.53
N ASP A 94 0.85 -9.08 6.48
CA ASP A 94 1.14 -8.49 7.79
C ASP A 94 2.26 -9.28 8.51
N CYS A 95 2.20 -10.62 8.48
CA CYS A 95 3.26 -11.49 9.01
C CYS A 95 4.60 -11.35 8.27
N ARG A 96 4.58 -11.13 6.95
CA ARG A 96 5.79 -10.93 6.15
C ARG A 96 6.45 -9.59 6.48
N GLU A 97 5.67 -8.53 6.61
CA GLU A 97 6.19 -7.21 6.98
C GLU A 97 6.77 -7.21 8.40
N LEU A 98 6.09 -7.85 9.36
CA LEU A 98 6.64 -8.03 10.71
C LEU A 98 7.99 -8.77 10.70
N ARG A 99 8.14 -9.82 9.89
CA ARG A 99 9.43 -10.54 9.75
C ARG A 99 10.53 -9.65 9.19
N LYS A 100 10.25 -8.82 8.19
CA LYS A 100 11.24 -7.87 7.65
C LYS A 100 11.65 -6.86 8.72
N SER A 101 10.70 -6.31 9.45
CA SER A 101 10.99 -5.38 10.56
C SER A 101 11.83 -6.04 11.66
N SER A 102 11.54 -7.28 12.04
CA SER A 102 12.36 -8.02 13.02
C SER A 102 13.76 -8.35 12.49
N GLN A 103 13.91 -8.65 11.20
CA GLN A 103 15.22 -8.87 10.59
C GLN A 103 16.05 -7.59 10.56
N LEU A 104 15.44 -6.44 10.27
CA LEU A 104 16.11 -5.15 10.29
C LEU A 104 16.57 -4.74 11.70
N LEU A 105 15.75 -4.98 12.73
CA LEU A 105 16.14 -4.72 14.14
C LEU A 105 17.36 -5.55 14.56
N ARG A 106 17.39 -6.82 14.16
CA ARG A 106 18.55 -7.70 14.43
C ARG A 106 19.81 -7.25 13.70
N ILE A 107 19.67 -6.62 12.53
CA ILE A 107 20.80 -6.07 11.78
C ILE A 107 21.30 -4.78 12.46
N SER A 108 20.39 -3.92 12.97
CA SER A 108 20.78 -2.69 13.66
C SER A 108 21.43 -2.92 15.02
N GLU A 109 20.99 -3.94 15.78
CA GLU A 109 21.60 -4.32 17.07
C GLU A 109 23.06 -4.80 16.90
N ASN A 110 23.40 -5.35 15.74
CA ASN A 110 24.76 -5.83 15.45
C ASN A 110 25.73 -4.71 14.96
N ILE A 111 25.28 -3.47 14.83
CA ILE A 111 26.12 -2.34 14.38
C ILE A 111 26.66 -1.51 15.55
N GLU A 112 26.20 -1.74 16.79
CA GLU A 112 26.63 -0.95 17.97
C GLU A 112 27.89 -1.47 18.71
N GLU A 113 28.52 -2.55 18.27
CA GLU A 113 29.85 -2.94 18.78
C GLU A 113 30.97 -2.48 17.83
N VAL A 114 31.12 -1.17 17.68
CA VAL A 114 32.43 -0.61 17.30
C VAL A 114 33.17 -0.40 18.62
N PRO A 115 34.20 -1.20 18.95
CA PRO A 115 35.03 -0.89 20.09
C PRO A 115 35.65 0.48 19.83
N SER A 116 35.36 1.42 20.72
CA SER A 116 36.02 2.72 20.78
C SER A 116 37.51 2.47 20.98
N THR A 117 38.28 2.35 19.90
CA THR A 117 39.75 2.42 19.92
C THR A 117 40.13 3.87 20.21
N SER A 118 39.93 4.25 21.47
CA SER A 118 40.68 5.31 22.11
C SER A 118 42.08 4.78 22.40
N SER A 119 43.09 5.60 22.04
CA SER A 119 44.52 5.50 22.37
C SER A 119 45.41 4.75 21.38
N PHE A 120 46.58 5.35 21.09
CA PHE A 120 47.61 5.08 20.05
C PHE A 120 47.23 5.59 18.65
N TYR A 121 47.64 6.77 18.15
CA TYR A 121 48.89 7.52 18.29
C TYR A 121 48.63 9.04 18.24
N LEU A 122 49.20 9.79 19.18
CA LEU A 122 49.66 11.16 18.92
C LEU A 122 51.19 11.13 18.87
N GLU A 123 51.73 12.04 18.07
CA GLU A 123 53.14 12.38 17.88
C GLU A 123 53.94 11.51 16.90
N GLU A 124 53.99 11.96 15.64
CA GLU A 124 55.30 12.32 15.11
C GLU A 124 55.20 13.59 14.26
N SER A 125 55.95 14.58 14.73
CA SER A 125 56.06 15.96 14.30
C SER A 125 56.66 16.13 12.90
N ALA A 126 56.18 17.20 12.24
CA ALA A 126 56.93 18.09 11.35
C ALA A 126 57.72 17.48 10.18
N ASN A 127 57.20 17.66 8.95
CA ASN A 127 58.01 18.28 7.89
C ASN A 127 57.15 18.83 6.73
N ARG A 128 57.53 20.04 6.32
CA ARG A 128 57.16 20.82 5.14
C ARG A 128 56.89 19.99 3.88
N VAL A 129 55.94 20.43 3.04
CA VAL A 129 56.18 21.24 1.82
C VAL A 129 54.81 21.68 1.26
N GLN A 130 54.62 22.98 1.07
CA GLN A 130 53.50 23.53 0.29
C GLN A 130 53.77 23.32 -1.20
N PRO A 131 52.79 22.90 -2.03
CA PRO A 131 52.88 23.10 -3.46
C PRO A 131 52.39 24.51 -3.82
N GLN A 132 53.21 25.21 -4.59
CA GLN A 132 52.96 26.53 -5.12
C GLN A 132 51.88 26.51 -6.20
N ILE A 133 51.20 27.64 -6.31
CA ILE A 133 50.28 27.98 -7.39
C ILE A 133 51.13 28.42 -8.58
N ASP A 134 50.95 27.78 -9.73
CA ASP A 134 51.33 28.33 -11.03
C ASP A 134 50.06 28.51 -11.87
N ASP A 135 49.88 29.74 -12.35
CA ASP A 135 48.78 30.23 -13.18
C ASP A 135 48.86 29.70 -14.62
N ALA A 136 47.71 29.42 -15.25
CA ALA A 136 47.38 29.88 -16.62
C ALA A 136 46.10 29.23 -17.22
N GLU A 137 45.30 30.10 -17.85
CA GLU A 137 44.34 29.88 -18.97
C GLU A 137 43.10 28.99 -18.73
N ILE A 138 41.94 29.56 -18.38
CA ILE A 138 40.95 30.25 -19.26
C ILE A 138 40.56 29.44 -20.50
N LEU A 139 39.35 28.88 -20.51
CA LEU A 139 38.41 29.10 -21.61
C LEU A 139 36.96 28.98 -21.12
N SER A 140 36.27 30.10 -21.28
CA SER A 140 34.86 30.38 -21.09
C SER A 140 33.95 29.45 -21.89
N VAL A 141 32.87 28.97 -21.27
CA VAL A 141 31.63 28.63 -21.98
C VAL A 141 30.52 29.44 -21.33
N THR A 142 30.12 30.51 -22.02
CA THR A 142 28.97 31.34 -21.68
C THR A 142 27.70 30.66 -22.17
N ASP A 143 26.75 30.52 -21.25
CA ASP A 143 25.34 30.30 -21.53
C ASP A 143 24.77 31.47 -22.34
N GLU A 144 24.12 31.20 -23.46
CA GLU A 144 23.03 32.06 -23.96
C GLU A 144 21.79 31.20 -24.23
N ILE A 145 20.79 31.52 -23.42
CA ILE A 145 19.39 31.13 -23.49
C ILE A 145 18.77 31.98 -24.59
N ASP A 146 18.18 31.35 -25.61
CA ASP A 146 17.29 32.05 -26.53
C ASP A 146 15.84 31.58 -26.30
N MET A 147 15.03 32.51 -25.80
CA MET A 147 13.59 32.43 -25.65
C MET A 147 13.00 33.48 -26.58
N SER A 148 12.39 33.05 -27.68
CA SER A 148 11.35 33.75 -28.43
C SER A 148 10.53 32.77 -29.24
#